data_AF-A0A950YLM4-F1
#
_entry.id   AF-A0A950YLM4-F1
#
_cell.length_a   1.000
_cell.length_b   1.000
_cell.length_c   1.000
_cell.angle_alpha   90.00
_cell.angle_beta   90.00
_cell.angle_gamma   90.00
#
_symmetry.space_group_name_H-M   'P 1'
#
loop_
_entity.id
_entity.type
_entity.pdbx_description
1 polymer ?
#
loop_
_entity_poly.entity_id
_entity_poly.type
_entity_poly.pdbx_seq_one_letter_code
_entity_poly.pdbx_strand_id
1 'polypeptide(L)'
;MSAVRTFIFAVWAIFWVYWLISAVNVKEGSSRSWRARPVFLLIFVVAVLATRGIRGGNDLAVHSPGLEAIGVILLLGGLGLAVWARIHLGRNWGMPMTQKADPELVTSGPYHWVRNPIYTGILLGLLGTALAINL
;
A
#
# COMPACT_ATOMS: atom_id res chain seq x y z
N MET A 1 10.66 -1.40 -21.51
CA MET A 1 10.31 -1.29 -20.07
C MET A 1 10.97 -2.48 -19.38
N SER A 2 11.77 -2.29 -18.32
CA SER A 2 12.41 -3.43 -17.65
C SER A 2 11.35 -4.35 -17.02
N ALA A 3 11.58 -5.67 -17.09
CA ALA A 3 10.65 -6.68 -16.57
C ALA A 3 10.27 -6.44 -15.09
N VAL A 4 11.25 -5.98 -14.31
CA VAL A 4 11.15 -5.63 -12.88
C VAL A 4 10.17 -4.50 -12.62
N ARG A 5 10.27 -3.40 -13.38
CA ARG A 5 9.33 -2.28 -13.25
C ARG A 5 7.91 -2.75 -13.52
N THR A 6 7.72 -3.54 -14.57
CA THR A 6 6.40 -4.10 -14.92
C THR A 6 5.85 -4.99 -13.81
N PHE A 7 6.69 -5.83 -13.22
CA PHE A 7 6.34 -6.67 -12.07
C PHE A 7 5.90 -5.82 -10.86
N ILE A 8 6.67 -4.80 -10.49
CA ILE A 8 6.34 -3.90 -9.37
C ILE A 8 5.00 -3.20 -9.60
N PHE A 9 4.75 -2.70 -10.82
CA PHE A 9 3.45 -2.12 -11.17
C PHE A 9 2.30 -3.11 -11.02
N ALA A 10 2.49 -4.36 -11.47
CA ALA A 10 1.48 -5.40 -11.35
C ALA A 10 1.18 -5.71 -9.87
N VAL A 11 2.20 -5.82 -9.03
CA VAL A 11 2.05 -6.05 -7.58
C VAL A 11 1.26 -4.92 -6.93
N TRP A 12 1.61 -3.66 -7.19
CA TRP A 12 0.86 -2.51 -6.68
C TRP A 12 -0.58 -2.48 -7.20
N ALA A 13 -0.80 -2.74 -8.49
CA ALA A 13 -2.14 -2.79 -9.07
C ALA A 13 -3.00 -3.86 -8.38
N ILE A 14 -2.48 -5.06 -8.17
CA ILE A 14 -3.17 -6.13 -7.44
C ILE A 14 -3.48 -5.71 -6.01
N PHE A 15 -2.52 -5.10 -5.30
CA PHE A 15 -2.72 -4.59 -3.95
C PHE A 15 -3.85 -3.56 -3.88
N TRP A 16 -3.89 -2.61 -4.82
CA TRP A 16 -4.95 -1.60 -4.89
C TRP A 16 -6.31 -2.19 -5.26
N VAL A 17 -6.36 -3.16 -6.17
CA VAL A 17 -7.60 -3.90 -6.49
C VAL A 17 -8.13 -4.59 -5.24
N TYR A 18 -7.28 -5.33 -4.52
CA TYR A 18 -7.65 -5.93 -3.24
C TYR A 18 -8.15 -4.88 -2.23
N TRP A 19 -7.47 -3.74 -2.14
CA TRP A 19 -7.84 -2.67 -1.20
C TRP A 19 -9.21 -2.07 -1.53
N LEU A 20 -9.51 -1.85 -2.81
CA LEU A 20 -10.79 -1.35 -3.29
C LEU A 20 -11.92 -2.33 -3.01
N ILE A 21 -11.72 -3.62 -3.30
CA ILE A 21 -12.70 -4.67 -3.01
C ILE A 21 -12.95 -4.76 -1.49
N SER A 22 -11.89 -4.77 -0.69
CA SER A 22 -11.98 -4.82 0.77
C SER A 22 -12.65 -3.58 1.38
N ALA A 23 -12.62 -2.44 0.69
CA ALA A 23 -13.27 -1.20 1.13
C ALA A 23 -14.80 -1.19 0.91
N VAL A 24 -15.37 -2.15 0.17
CA VAL A 24 -16.83 -2.25 -0.04
C VAL A 24 -17.55 -2.82 1.18
N ASN A 25 -16.91 -3.72 1.94
CA ASN A 25 -17.54 -4.48 3.02
C ASN A 25 -17.33 -3.91 4.44
N VAL A 26 -17.01 -2.62 4.54
CA VAL A 26 -16.67 -1.95 5.79
C VAL A 26 -17.94 -1.46 6.52
N LYS A 27 -17.99 -1.52 7.87
CA LYS A 27 -19.10 -0.96 8.68
C LYS A 27 -19.37 0.50 8.26
N GLU A 28 -20.63 0.82 7.91
CA GLU A 28 -21.05 2.19 7.59
C GLU A 28 -20.88 3.08 8.83
N GLY A 29 -20.10 4.16 8.68
CA GLY A 29 -19.95 5.19 9.70
C GLY A 29 -21.04 6.26 9.54
N SER A 30 -21.52 6.83 10.66
CA SER A 30 -22.65 7.78 10.73
C SER A 30 -22.41 9.15 10.06
N SER A 31 -21.34 9.33 9.28
CA SER A 31 -21.05 10.58 8.58
C SER A 31 -20.42 10.32 7.20
N ARG A 32 -21.25 10.56 6.17
CA ARG A 32 -20.92 10.98 4.79
C ARG A 32 -19.48 10.71 4.29
N SER A 33 -19.07 9.45 4.18
CA SER A 33 -17.73 9.04 3.70
C SER A 33 -17.67 8.67 2.21
N TRP A 34 -18.77 8.83 1.46
CA TRP A 34 -18.84 8.50 0.02
C TRP A 34 -17.87 9.34 -0.86
N ARG A 35 -17.36 10.46 -0.35
CA ARG A 35 -16.44 11.39 -1.06
C ARG A 35 -14.96 10.99 -1.02
N ALA A 36 -14.54 10.04 -0.18
CA ALA A 36 -13.13 9.64 -0.08
C ALA A 36 -12.69 8.61 -1.16
N ARG A 37 -13.64 7.85 -1.74
CA ARG A 37 -13.39 6.87 -2.81
C ARG A 37 -12.67 7.44 -4.06
N PRO A 38 -13.07 8.61 -4.61
CA PRO A 38 -12.35 9.18 -5.75
C PRO A 38 -10.95 9.69 -5.40
N VAL A 39 -10.67 10.05 -4.13
CA VAL A 39 -9.34 10.54 -3.72
C VAL A 39 -8.30 9.42 -3.74
N PHE A 40 -8.66 8.20 -3.31
CA PHE A 40 -7.75 7.05 -3.40
C PHE A 40 -7.48 6.64 -4.86
N LEU A 41 -8.49 6.67 -5.72
CA LEU A 41 -8.34 6.48 -7.16
C LEU A 41 -7.46 7.58 -7.78
N LEU A 42 -7.64 8.83 -7.37
CA LEU A 42 -6.81 9.95 -7.82
C LEU A 42 -5.36 9.77 -7.39
N ILE A 43 -5.08 9.42 -6.13
CA ILE A 43 -3.73 9.14 -5.63
C ILE A 43 -3.09 7.99 -6.40
N PHE A 44 -3.84 6.91 -6.67
CA PHE A 44 -3.37 5.79 -7.48
C PHE A 44 -3.01 6.23 -8.90
N VAL A 45 -3.90 6.97 -9.57
CA VAL A 45 -3.66 7.49 -10.93
C VAL A 45 -2.47 8.44 -10.95
N VAL A 46 -2.36 9.35 -9.98
CA VAL A 46 -1.24 10.28 -9.85
C VAL A 46 0.07 9.52 -9.61
N ALA A 47 0.08 8.49 -8.77
CA ALA A 47 1.27 7.66 -8.55
C ALA A 47 1.70 6.93 -9.83
N VAL A 48 0.75 6.34 -10.57
CA VAL A 48 1.01 5.67 -11.86
C VAL A 48 1.53 6.67 -12.90
N LEU A 49 0.97 7.88 -12.97
CA LEU A 49 1.44 8.92 -13.90
C LEU A 49 2.80 9.50 -13.48
N ALA A 50 3.04 9.69 -12.19
CA ALA A 50 4.31 10.17 -11.66
C ALA A 50 5.46 9.23 -12.03
N THR A 51 5.26 7.92 -11.97
CA THR A 51 6.28 6.95 -12.43
C THR A 51 6.57 7.00 -13.94
N ARG A 52 5.65 7.52 -14.77
CA ARG A 52 5.92 7.80 -16.19
C ARG A 52 6.64 9.13 -16.41
N GLY A 53 6.48 10.07 -15.47
CA GLY A 53 7.12 11.38 -15.44
C GLY A 53 8.53 11.40 -14.84
N ILE A 54 8.92 10.37 -14.06
CA ILE A 54 10.30 10.14 -13.64
C ILE A 54 11.10 9.61 -14.85
N ARG A 55 11.32 10.51 -15.82
CA ARG A 55 12.36 10.42 -16.83
C ARG A 55 13.38 11.49 -16.47
N GLY A 56 14.32 11.17 -15.59
CA GLY A 56 15.32 12.14 -15.16
C GLY A 56 16.49 11.47 -14.46
N GLY A 57 17.60 11.34 -15.20
CA GLY A 57 18.96 11.15 -14.69
C GLY A 57 19.27 9.82 -14.01
N ASN A 58 19.37 8.73 -14.77
CA ASN A 58 19.89 7.44 -14.27
C ASN A 58 21.40 7.47 -13.94
N ASP A 59 22.03 8.65 -13.79
CA ASP A 59 23.48 8.78 -13.56
C ASP A 59 23.90 8.31 -12.16
N LEU A 60 22.94 8.11 -11.24
CA LEU A 60 23.16 7.59 -9.88
C LEU A 60 22.67 6.13 -9.71
N ALA A 61 22.08 5.53 -10.75
CA ALA A 61 21.47 4.21 -10.67
C ALA A 61 22.54 3.11 -10.56
N VAL A 62 22.75 2.61 -9.35
CA VAL A 62 23.66 1.48 -9.08
C VAL A 62 22.95 0.19 -9.45
N HIS A 63 23.18 -0.31 -10.67
CA HIS A 63 22.59 -1.56 -11.14
C HIS A 63 23.23 -2.76 -10.41
N SER A 64 22.66 -3.10 -9.25
CA SER A 64 23.05 -4.27 -8.45
C SER A 64 21.87 -5.24 -8.33
N PRO A 65 21.99 -6.47 -8.86
CA PRO A 65 20.96 -7.50 -8.72
C PRO A 65 20.61 -7.81 -7.25
N GLY A 66 21.57 -7.63 -6.34
CA GLY A 66 21.35 -7.82 -4.90
C GLY A 66 20.40 -6.77 -4.30
N LEU A 67 20.60 -5.49 -4.64
CA LEU A 67 19.69 -4.42 -4.21
C LEU A 67 18.30 -4.58 -4.80
N GLU A 68 18.23 -5.04 -6.05
CA GLU A 68 16.96 -5.34 -6.71
C GLU A 68 16.17 -6.43 -5.98
N ALA A 69 16.82 -7.55 -5.66
CA ALA A 69 16.22 -8.65 -4.92
C ALA A 69 15.75 -8.20 -3.53
N ILE A 70 16.58 -7.43 -2.80
CA ILE A 70 16.21 -6.87 -1.49
C ILE A 70 14.98 -5.97 -1.62
N GLY A 71 14.95 -5.10 -2.64
CA GLY A 71 13.81 -4.22 -2.90
C GLY A 71 12.52 -4.99 -3.18
N VAL A 72 12.58 -6.05 -3.97
CA VAL A 72 11.43 -6.93 -4.25
C VAL A 72 10.95 -7.65 -2.98
N ILE A 73 11.87 -8.16 -2.16
CA ILE A 73 11.52 -8.81 -0.88
C ILE A 73 10.83 -7.83 0.06
N LEU A 74 11.36 -6.61 0.20
CA LEU A 74 10.77 -5.56 1.02
C LEU A 74 9.39 -5.14 0.49
N LEU A 75 9.23 -5.06 -0.84
CA LEU A 75 7.95 -4.77 -1.46
C LEU A 75 6.89 -5.81 -1.08
N LEU A 76 7.20 -7.09 -1.33
CA LEU A 76 6.26 -8.19 -1.08
C LEU A 76 5.99 -8.36 0.42
N GLY A 77 7.02 -8.29 1.26
CA GLY A 77 6.88 -8.38 2.71
C GLY A 77 6.08 -7.23 3.31
N GLY A 78 6.34 -6.00 2.86
CA GLY A 78 5.62 -4.81 3.30
C GLY A 78 4.14 -4.85 2.92
N LEU A 79 3.83 -5.16 1.66
CA LEU A 79 2.44 -5.28 1.22
C LEU A 79 1.74 -6.48 1.86
N GLY A 80 2.44 -7.60 2.08
CA GLY A 80 1.95 -8.74 2.83
C GLY A 80 1.55 -8.38 4.26
N LEU A 81 2.39 -7.61 4.97
CA LEU A 81 2.07 -7.08 6.30
C LEU A 81 0.83 -6.18 6.28
N ALA A 82 0.71 -5.30 5.27
CA ALA A 82 -0.46 -4.43 5.14
C ALA A 82 -1.75 -5.22 4.86
N VAL A 83 -1.69 -6.25 4.02
CA VAL A 83 -2.82 -7.16 3.76
C VAL A 83 -3.18 -7.94 5.01
N TRP A 84 -2.20 -8.49 5.73
CA TRP A 84 -2.41 -9.25 6.96
C TRP A 84 -3.09 -8.40 8.04
N ALA A 85 -2.63 -7.16 8.22
CA ALA A 85 -3.27 -6.19 9.08
C ALA A 85 -4.67 -5.84 8.63
N ARG A 86 -4.88 -5.64 7.32
CA ARG A 86 -6.22 -5.36 6.79
C ARG A 86 -7.21 -6.50 7.07
N ILE A 87 -6.77 -7.75 6.99
CA ILE A 87 -7.61 -8.93 7.31
C ILE A 87 -8.01 -8.90 8.79
N HIS A 88 -7.06 -8.63 9.70
CA HIS A 88 -7.34 -8.58 11.14
C HIS A 88 -8.25 -7.41 11.51
N LEU A 89 -8.08 -6.26 10.87
CA LEU A 89 -8.94 -5.10 11.11
C LEU A 89 -10.35 -5.29 10.52
N GLY A 90 -10.47 -6.10 9.47
CA GLY A 90 -11.75 -6.54 8.88
C GLY A 90 -12.72 -5.38 8.65
N ARG A 91 -13.93 -5.53 9.20
CA ARG A 91 -15.02 -4.53 9.06
C ARG A 91 -14.80 -3.28 9.91
N ASN A 92 -13.87 -3.32 10.87
CA ASN A 92 -13.51 -2.20 11.73
C ASN A 92 -12.55 -1.22 11.02
N TRP A 93 -11.95 -1.58 9.87
CA TRP A 93 -11.13 -0.67 9.06
C TRP A 93 -11.90 0.56 8.56
N GLY A 94 -11.41 1.77 8.76
CA GLY A 94 -12.05 3.01 8.29
C GLY A 94 -11.10 4.20 8.40
N MET A 95 -11.51 5.39 7.95
CA MET A 95 -10.66 6.59 8.10
C MET A 95 -10.48 6.92 9.59
N PRO A 96 -9.27 7.32 10.04
CA PRO A 96 -8.95 7.56 11.46
C PRO A 96 -9.88 8.53 12.20
N MET A 97 -10.62 9.36 11.45
CA MET A 97 -11.57 10.35 11.97
C MET A 97 -13.05 9.91 11.91
N THR A 98 -13.34 8.70 11.45
CA THR A 98 -14.73 8.22 11.32
C THR A 98 -15.17 7.62 12.65
N GLN A 99 -16.12 8.26 13.33
CA GLN A 99 -16.83 7.60 14.43
C GLN A 99 -17.67 6.47 13.81
N LYS A 100 -17.27 5.23 14.04
CA LYS A 100 -18.08 4.07 13.71
C LYS A 100 -19.07 3.81 14.82
N ALA A 101 -20.24 3.29 14.45
CA ALA A 101 -21.12 2.66 15.43
C ALA A 101 -20.37 1.47 16.02
N ASP A 102 -20.07 1.54 17.33
CA ASP A 102 -19.37 0.53 18.12
C ASP A 102 -17.91 0.22 17.67
N PRO A 103 -16.94 1.08 18.03
CA PRO A 103 -15.53 0.87 17.70
C PRO A 103 -14.91 -0.22 18.58
N GLU A 104 -14.67 -1.39 18.00
CA GLU A 104 -13.91 -2.46 18.66
C GLU A 104 -12.40 -2.28 18.44
N LEU A 105 -11.63 -2.37 19.53
CA LEU A 105 -10.18 -2.36 19.47
C LEU A 105 -9.66 -3.73 19.01
N VAL A 106 -8.98 -3.77 17.86
CA VAL A 106 -8.33 -4.98 17.36
C VAL A 106 -6.89 -5.02 17.87
N THR A 107 -6.58 -6.02 18.69
CA THR A 107 -5.23 -6.26 19.24
C THR A 107 -4.59 -7.56 18.75
N SER A 108 -5.30 -8.32 17.91
CA SER A 108 -4.85 -9.60 17.35
C SER A 108 -3.93 -9.45 16.14
N GLY A 109 -3.04 -10.42 15.94
CA GLY A 109 -2.16 -10.51 14.78
C GLY A 109 -1.14 -9.36 14.75
N PRO A 110 -0.96 -8.65 13.62
CA PRO A 110 0.08 -7.63 13.49
C PRO A 110 -0.11 -6.42 14.41
N TYR A 111 -1.34 -6.20 14.88
CA TYR A 111 -1.66 -5.16 15.86
C TYR A 111 -1.09 -5.44 17.27
N HIS A 112 -0.62 -6.65 17.52
CA HIS A 112 0.04 -6.99 18.78
C HIS A 112 1.44 -6.36 18.89
N TRP A 113 2.15 -6.21 17.77
CA TRP A 113 3.51 -5.65 17.76
C TRP A 113 3.55 -4.15 17.46
N VAL A 114 2.69 -3.67 16.57
CA VAL A 114 2.70 -2.27 16.10
C VAL A 114 1.27 -1.75 16.02
N ARG A 115 1.02 -0.52 16.46
CA ARG A 115 -0.33 0.10 16.43
C ARG A 115 -0.81 0.42 15.00
N ASN A 116 0.12 0.67 14.09
CA ASN A 116 -0.12 1.12 12.71
C ASN A 116 0.51 0.19 11.65
N PRO A 117 0.25 -1.12 11.67
CA PRO A 117 0.97 -2.09 10.82
C PRO A 117 0.69 -1.92 9.33
N ILE A 118 -0.49 -1.40 8.95
CA ILE A 118 -0.80 -1.05 7.55
C ILE A 118 0.14 0.04 7.02
N TYR A 119 0.36 1.10 7.81
CA TYR A 119 1.25 2.20 7.42
C TYR A 119 2.68 1.71 7.31
N THR A 120 3.15 0.92 8.28
CA THR A 120 4.47 0.28 8.23
C THR A 120 4.63 -0.56 6.96
N GLY A 121 3.64 -1.39 6.63
CA GLY A 121 3.66 -2.23 5.43
C GLY A 121 3.72 -1.43 4.12
N ILE A 122 2.92 -0.37 3.99
CA ILE A 122 2.93 0.51 2.81
C ILE A 122 4.28 1.23 2.68
N LEU A 123 4.84 1.75 3.78
CA LEU A 123 6.14 2.42 3.77
C LEU A 123 7.27 1.46 3.36
N LEU A 124 7.26 0.22 3.86
CA LEU A 124 8.18 -0.83 3.40
C LEU A 124 7.99 -1.16 1.92
N GLY A 125 6.74 -1.18 1.45
CA GLY A 125 6.39 -1.35 0.04
C GLY A 125 7.00 -0.27 -0.86
N LEU A 126 6.89 0.99 -0.44
CA LEU A 126 7.46 2.15 -1.14
C LEU A 126 8.99 2.13 -1.12
N LEU A 127 9.60 1.83 0.03
CA LEU A 127 11.05 1.67 0.16
C LEU A 127 11.58 0.56 -0.75
N GLY A 128 10.92 -0.60 -0.74
CA GLY A 128 11.26 -1.72 -1.62
C GLY A 128 11.14 -1.37 -3.09
N THR A 129 10.11 -0.61 -3.46
CA THR A 129 9.95 -0.07 -4.82
C THR A 129 11.11 0.85 -5.20
N ALA A 130 11.51 1.77 -4.32
CA ALA A 130 12.63 2.67 -4.56
C ALA A 130 13.95 1.90 -4.75
N LEU A 131 14.22 0.89 -3.92
CA LEU A 131 15.43 0.06 -4.02
C LEU A 131 15.43 -0.82 -5.27
N ALA A 132 14.29 -1.42 -5.62
CA ALA A 132 14.19 -2.31 -6.78
C ALA A 132 14.22 -1.57 -8.12
N ILE A 133 13.73 -0.32 -8.13
CA ILE A 133 13.75 0.52 -9.33
C ILE A 133 15.08 1.30 -9.45
N ASN A 134 15.80 1.44 -8.33
CA ASN A 134 17.08 2.14 -8.18
C ASN A 134 17.07 3.49 -8.91
N LEU A 135 16.31 4.43 -8.31
CA LEU A 135 16.07 5.79 -8.80
C LEU A 135 17.35 6.51 -9.25
#